data_AF-V2WYB6-F1
#
_entry.id   AF-V2WYB6-F1
#
_cell.length_a   1.000
_cell.length_b   1.000
_cell.length_c   1.000
_cell.angle_alpha   90.00
_cell.angle_beta   90.00
_cell.angle_gamma   90.00
#
_symmetry.space_group_name_H-M   'P 1'
#
loop_
_entity.id
_entity.type
_entity.pdbx_description
1 polymer ?
#
loop_
_entity_poly.entity_id
_entity_poly.type
_entity_poly.pdbx_seq_one_letter_code
_entity_poly.pdbx_strand_id
1 'polypeptide(L)'
;MNAAILFDESYKQAQEYGKTWDKDNGRKPQQSFQKKEEVAIKQISEIDQKEYMAKSLCFQCGRGGHQVRDCLDVVKRKEKKKEEPRKLLKEERFTKIRALVNDQMEEEKNMLIDLMEQEGF
;
A
#
# COMPACT_ATOMS: atom_id res chain seq x y z
N MET A 1 2.91 46.45 16.61
CA MET A 1 2.60 45.06 17.02
C MET A 1 3.77 44.19 16.61
N ASN A 2 4.33 43.39 17.54
CA ASN A 2 5.56 42.65 17.33
C ASN A 2 5.27 41.37 16.53
N ALA A 3 5.97 41.15 15.41
CA ALA A 3 5.78 39.98 14.54
C ALA A 3 5.89 38.63 15.26
N ALA A 4 6.64 38.57 16.37
CA ALA A 4 6.75 37.39 17.23
C ALA A 4 5.42 37.00 17.92
N ILE A 5 4.55 37.98 18.23
CA ILE A 5 3.26 37.73 18.89
C ILE A 5 2.27 37.11 17.89
N LEU A 6 2.26 37.57 16.64
CA LEU A 6 1.44 37.00 15.56
C LEU A 6 1.83 35.55 15.23
N PHE A 7 3.12 35.21 15.30
CA PHE A 7 3.59 33.85 15.06
C PHE A 7 3.19 32.89 16.20
N ASP A 8 3.30 33.32 17.45
CA ASP A 8 2.90 32.51 18.61
C ASP A 8 1.38 32.27 18.66
N GLU A 9 0.59 33.28 18.27
CA GLU A 9 -0.87 33.19 18.23
C GLU A 9 -1.37 32.30 17.08
N SER A 10 -0.78 32.42 15.89
CA SER A 10 -1.07 31.52 14.76
C SER A 10 -0.63 30.07 15.03
N TYR A 11 0.49 29.87 15.74
CA TYR A 11 0.94 28.54 16.16
C TYR A 11 -0.02 27.90 17.18
N LYS A 12 -0.51 28.67 18.15
CA LYS A 12 -1.54 28.22 19.10
C LYS A 12 -2.83 27.85 18.39
N GLN A 13 -3.26 28.64 17.41
CA GLN A 13 -4.45 28.34 16.62
C GLN A 13 -4.30 27.07 15.78
N ALA A 14 -3.12 26.84 15.18
CA ALA A 14 -2.83 25.61 14.46
C ALA A 14 -2.81 24.37 15.37
N GLN A 15 -2.30 24.51 16.60
CA GLN A 15 -2.33 23.45 17.62
C GLN A 15 -3.75 23.11 18.05
N GLU A 16 -4.63 24.10 18.24
CA GLU A 16 -6.03 23.86 18.60
C GLU A 16 -6.81 23.22 17.46
N TYR A 17 -6.61 23.69 16.22
CA TYR A 17 -7.24 23.09 15.05
C TYR A 17 -6.79 21.63 14.84
N GLY A 18 -5.53 21.31 15.10
CA GLY A 18 -5.05 19.92 15.08
C GLY A 18 -5.75 19.02 16.12
N LYS A 19 -6.08 19.57 17.30
CA LYS A 19 -6.78 18.82 18.37
C LYS A 19 -8.25 18.58 18.06
N THR A 20 -8.94 19.51 17.38
CA THR A 20 -10.33 19.30 16.95
C THR A 20 -10.38 18.36 15.75
N TRP A 21 -9.45 18.49 14.81
CA TRP A 21 -9.37 17.61 13.64
C TRP A 21 -9.13 16.13 14.01
N ASP A 22 -8.28 15.85 15.00
CA ASP A 22 -8.02 14.48 15.50
C ASP A 22 -9.26 13.82 16.17
N LYS A 23 -10.20 14.63 16.71
CA LYS A 23 -11.45 14.15 17.34
C LYS A 23 -12.52 13.79 16.32
N ASP A 24 -12.68 14.63 15.29
CA ASP A 24 -13.73 14.46 14.27
C ASP A 24 -13.29 13.50 13.15
N ASN A 25 -11.99 13.43 12.86
CA ASN A 25 -11.44 12.59 11.78
C ASN A 25 -10.69 11.36 12.28
N GLY A 26 -11.01 10.91 13.51
CA GLY A 26 -10.50 9.71 14.19
C GLY A 26 -9.19 9.20 13.61
N ARG A 27 -8.06 9.70 14.15
CA ARG A 27 -6.70 9.34 13.71
C ARG A 27 -6.68 7.89 13.23
N LYS A 28 -6.64 7.66 11.89
CA LYS A 28 -6.64 6.30 11.34
C LYS A 28 -5.59 5.53 12.13
N PRO A 29 -5.93 4.45 12.85
CA PRO A 29 -4.92 3.63 13.47
C PRO A 29 -3.93 3.33 12.37
N GLN A 30 -2.65 3.67 12.59
CA GLN A 30 -1.59 3.30 11.66
C GLN A 30 -1.84 1.84 11.40
N GLN A 31 -2.31 1.52 10.19
CA GLN A 31 -2.91 0.22 9.89
C GLN A 31 -1.82 -0.77 10.26
N SER A 32 -1.97 -1.41 11.43
CA SER A 32 -1.00 -2.38 11.88
C SER A 32 -1.00 -3.35 10.74
N PHE A 33 0.16 -3.54 10.12
CA PHE A 33 0.31 -4.39 8.96
C PHE A 33 -0.35 -5.70 9.35
N GLN A 34 -1.60 -5.92 8.92
CA GLN A 34 -2.32 -7.12 9.26
C GLN A 34 -1.45 -8.18 8.62
N LYS A 35 -0.78 -8.98 9.46
CA LYS A 35 -0.04 -10.13 8.98
C LYS A 35 -1.04 -10.85 8.10
N LYS A 36 -0.79 -10.82 6.79
CA LYS A 36 -1.50 -11.67 5.85
C LYS A 36 -1.47 -13.04 6.48
N GLU A 37 -2.65 -13.62 6.64
CA GLU A 37 -2.92 -15.02 6.95
C GLU A 37 -1.68 -15.85 6.68
N GLU A 38 -1.14 -16.50 7.71
CA GLU A 38 0.14 -17.21 7.66
C GLU A 38 0.23 -18.02 6.38
N VAL A 39 0.79 -17.40 5.33
CA VAL A 39 1.28 -18.12 4.18
C VAL A 39 2.35 -18.94 4.84
N ALA A 40 2.11 -20.24 4.96
CA ALA A 40 3.07 -21.21 5.44
C ALA A 40 4.26 -21.14 4.49
N ILE A 41 5.11 -20.13 4.68
CA ILE A 41 6.45 -20.08 4.18
C ILE A 41 7.07 -21.25 4.91
N LYS A 42 7.07 -22.42 4.25
CA LYS A 42 7.70 -23.62 4.75
C LYS A 42 9.09 -23.20 5.18
N GLN A 43 9.30 -23.04 6.48
CA GLN A 43 10.60 -22.66 6.99
C GLN A 43 11.53 -23.78 6.56
N ILE A 44 12.54 -23.41 5.77
CA ILE A 44 13.57 -24.34 5.33
C ILE A 44 14.23 -24.87 6.61
N SER A 45 14.38 -26.19 6.73
CA SER A 45 15.02 -26.76 7.91
C SER A 45 16.45 -26.21 8.04
N GLU A 46 16.97 -26.09 9.25
CA GLU A 46 18.34 -25.61 9.47
C GLU A 46 19.38 -26.47 8.74
N ILE A 47 19.06 -27.76 8.55
CA ILE A 47 19.88 -28.73 7.81
C ILE A 47 19.93 -28.34 6.33
N ASP A 48 18.77 -28.14 5.71
CA ASP A 48 18.66 -27.74 4.31
C ASP A 48 19.33 -26.38 4.06
N GLN A 49 19.20 -25.44 5.01
CA GLN A 49 19.86 -24.15 4.94
C GLN A 49 21.38 -24.30 4.96
N LYS A 50 21.93 -25.12 5.87
CA LYS A 50 23.38 -25.36 5.96
C LYS A 50 23.91 -26.04 4.71
N GLU A 51 23.21 -27.05 4.21
CA GLU A 51 23.57 -27.70 2.94
C GLU A 51 23.57 -26.73 1.77
N TYR A 52 22.56 -25.87 1.69
CA TYR A 52 22.46 -24.88 0.63
C TYR A 52 23.65 -23.90 0.65
N MET A 53 24.02 -23.42 1.84
CA MET A 53 25.17 -22.52 2.01
C MET A 53 26.48 -23.24 1.71
N ALA A 54 26.64 -24.50 2.14
CA ALA A 54 27.81 -25.33 1.85
C ALA A 54 27.98 -25.59 0.35
N LYS A 55 26.87 -25.80 -0.38
CA LYS A 55 26.85 -26.00 -1.83
C LYS A 55 27.07 -24.69 -2.62
N SER A 56 27.09 -23.53 -1.96
CA SER A 56 27.25 -22.20 -2.58
C SER A 56 26.28 -21.96 -3.74
N LEU A 57 25.03 -22.42 -3.61
CA LEU A 57 24.04 -22.33 -4.68
C LEU A 57 23.56 -20.89 -4.85
N CYS A 58 23.47 -20.44 -6.10
CA CYS A 58 22.91 -19.15 -6.43
C CYS A 58 21.39 -19.13 -6.20
N PHE A 59 20.88 -18.21 -5.38
CA PHE A 59 19.43 -18.09 -5.10
C PHE A 59 18.58 -17.77 -6.34
N GLN A 60 19.23 -17.29 -7.41
CA GLN A 60 18.54 -16.94 -8.65
C GLN A 60 18.43 -18.12 -9.62
N CYS A 61 19.45 -18.96 -9.75
CA CYS A 61 19.48 -20.03 -10.77
C CYS A 61 19.67 -21.45 -10.20
N GLY A 62 19.97 -21.60 -8.92
CA GLY A 62 20.18 -22.87 -8.24
C GLY A 62 21.49 -23.58 -8.57
N ARG A 63 22.39 -22.96 -9.36
CA ARG A 63 23.72 -23.53 -9.68
C ARG A 63 24.77 -23.02 -8.71
N GLY A 64 25.72 -23.88 -8.35
CA GLY A 64 26.85 -23.55 -7.47
C GLY A 64 27.90 -22.65 -8.12
N GLY A 65 28.86 -22.19 -7.32
CA GLY A 65 30.08 -21.53 -7.80
C GLY A 65 29.96 -20.03 -8.07
N HIS A 66 28.80 -19.42 -7.80
CA HIS A 66 28.62 -17.97 -7.94
C HIS A 66 27.51 -17.45 -7.02
N GLN A 67 27.62 -16.18 -6.61
CA GLN A 67 26.54 -15.51 -5.89
C GLN A 67 25.50 -14.95 -6.86
N VAL A 68 24.33 -14.57 -6.34
CA VAL A 68 23.24 -13.95 -7.12
C VAL A 68 23.72 -12.74 -7.92
N ARG A 69 24.69 -11.99 -7.39
CA ARG A 69 25.27 -10.80 -8.04
C ARG A 69 26.00 -11.13 -9.34
N ASP A 70 26.64 -12.30 -9.39
CA ASP A 70 27.46 -12.76 -10.52
C ASP A 70 26.66 -13.69 -11.45
N CYS A 71 25.35 -13.83 -11.21
CA CYS A 71 24.50 -14.73 -11.98
C CYS A 71 24.20 -14.14 -13.36
N LEU A 72 24.79 -14.72 -14.40
CA LEU A 72 24.54 -14.33 -15.78
C LEU A 72 23.10 -14.62 -16.25
N ASP A 73 22.36 -15.49 -15.54
CA ASP A 73 20.95 -15.80 -15.82
C ASP A 73 19.95 -14.75 -15.30
N VAL A 74 20.41 -13.64 -14.69
CA VAL A 74 19.55 -12.54 -14.22
C VAL A 74 18.68 -11.97 -15.34
N VAL A 75 19.16 -12.02 -16.58
CA VAL A 75 18.47 -11.46 -17.76
C VAL A 75 17.23 -12.30 -18.14
N LYS A 76 17.32 -13.64 -18.11
CA LYS A 76 16.27 -14.54 -18.62
C LYS A 76 14.99 -14.60 -17.78
N ARG A 77 15.06 -14.31 -16.48
CA ARG A 77 13.89 -14.33 -15.57
C ARG A 77 13.17 -13.00 -15.46
N LYS A 78 13.82 -11.87 -15.79
CA LYS A 78 13.15 -10.55 -15.83
C LYS A 78 12.14 -10.45 -16.96
N GLU A 79 12.41 -11.12 -18.09
CA GLU A 79 11.47 -11.19 -19.23
C GLU A 79 10.17 -11.89 -18.85
N LYS A 80 10.24 -12.96 -18.05
CA LYS A 80 9.07 -13.73 -17.59
C LYS A 80 8.23 -13.05 -16.50
N LYS A 81 8.74 -12.00 -15.84
CA LYS A 81 8.05 -11.29 -14.75
C LYS A 81 7.33 -10.00 -15.20
N LYS A 82 7.38 -9.64 -16.48
CA LYS A 82 6.75 -8.40 -16.98
C LYS A 82 5.25 -8.51 -17.22
N GLU A 83 4.65 -9.67 -16.99
CA GLU A 83 3.20 -9.87 -17.04
C GLU A 83 2.56 -9.72 -15.65
N GLU A 84 3.01 -8.75 -14.85
CA GLU A 84 2.15 -8.26 -13.77
C GLU A 84 1.17 -7.23 -14.36
N PRO A 85 -0.14 -7.29 -14.02
CA PRO A 85 -1.08 -6.28 -14.46
C PRO A 85 -0.57 -4.92 -13.96
N ARG A 86 -0.23 -4.04 -14.91
CA ARG A 86 0.22 -2.69 -14.58
C ARG A 86 -0.80 -2.08 -13.64
N LYS A 87 -0.33 -1.62 -12.48
CA LYS A 87 -1.16 -0.83 -11.57
C LYS A 87 -1.69 0.34 -12.41
N LEU A 88 -3.00 0.37 -12.65
CA LEU A 88 -3.65 1.43 -13.43
C LEU A 88 -3.16 2.79 -12.93
N LEU A 89 -2.78 3.66 -13.86
CA LEU A 89 -2.40 5.03 -13.56
C LEU A 89 -3.54 5.71 -12.82
N LYS A 90 -3.20 6.69 -11.97
CA LYS A 90 -4.16 7.43 -11.16
C LYS A 90 -5.35 7.91 -12.01
N GLU A 91 -5.05 8.42 -13.20
CA GLU A 91 -6.02 8.93 -14.17
C GLU A 91 -6.94 7.84 -14.74
N GLU A 92 -6.40 6.67 -15.09
CA GLU A 92 -7.20 5.52 -15.55
C GLU A 92 -8.17 5.02 -14.48
N ARG A 93 -7.77 5.07 -13.20
CA ARG A 93 -8.66 4.72 -12.09
C ARG A 93 -9.81 5.72 -11.97
N PHE A 94 -9.53 7.01 -12.10
CA PHE A 94 -10.57 8.04 -12.06
C PHE A 94 -11.55 7.90 -13.23
N THR A 95 -11.05 7.62 -14.44
CA THR A 95 -11.91 7.36 -15.60
C THR A 95 -12.81 6.15 -15.36
N LYS A 96 -12.26 5.07 -14.80
CA LYS A 96 -13.04 3.86 -14.47
C LYS A 96 -14.10 4.12 -13.40
N ILE A 97 -13.76 4.86 -12.35
CA ILE A 97 -14.73 5.25 -11.30
C ILE A 97 -15.85 6.11 -11.91
N ARG A 98 -15.50 7.10 -12.74
CA ARG A 98 -16.50 7.98 -13.37
C ARG A 98 -17.44 7.22 -14.30
N ALA A 99 -16.94 6.27 -15.09
CA ALA A 99 -17.77 5.42 -15.93
C ALA A 99 -18.77 4.62 -15.09
N LEU A 100 -18.30 3.94 -14.04
CA LEU A 100 -19.16 3.15 -13.15
C LEU A 100 -20.23 4.00 -12.44
N VAL A 101 -19.88 5.21 -12.00
CA VAL A 101 -20.84 6.13 -11.39
C VAL A 101 -21.87 6.62 -12.42
N ASN A 102 -21.47 6.84 -13.67
CA ASN A 102 -22.41 7.26 -14.72
C ASN A 102 -23.35 6.13 -15.15
N ASP A 103 -22.88 4.88 -15.13
CA ASP A 103 -23.68 3.70 -15.50
C ASP A 103 -24.72 3.31 -14.43
N GLN A 104 -24.57 3.79 -13.19
CA GLN A 104 -25.60 3.63 -12.14
C GLN A 104 -26.86 4.44 -12.48
N MET A 105 -28.02 3.81 -12.39
CA MET A 105 -29.31 4.47 -12.64
C MET A 105 -29.56 5.58 -11.60
N GLU A 106 -30.23 6.65 -12.04
CA GLU A 106 -30.58 7.79 -11.18
C GLU A 106 -31.30 7.35 -9.90
N GLU A 107 -32.15 6.33 -10.00
CA GLU A 107 -32.91 5.77 -8.88
C GLU A 107 -32.00 5.12 -7.83
N GLU A 108 -30.97 4.40 -8.24
CA GLU A 108 -30.00 3.78 -7.32
C GLU A 108 -29.13 4.82 -6.61
N LYS A 109 -28.82 5.92 -7.32
CA LYS A 109 -28.12 7.07 -6.71
C LYS A 109 -28.99 7.77 -5.69
N ASN A 110 -30.26 8.01 -6.01
CA ASN A 110 -31.20 8.67 -5.12
C ASN A 110 -31.48 7.80 -3.87
N MET A 111 -31.68 6.50 -4.04
CA MET A 111 -31.80 5.57 -2.90
C MET A 111 -30.56 5.59 -1.98
N LEU A 112 -29.35 5.70 -2.56
CA LEU A 112 -28.12 5.80 -1.78
C LEU A 112 -28.02 7.13 -1.02
N ILE A 113 -28.43 8.24 -1.63
CA ILE A 113 -28.46 9.57 -1.01
C ILE A 113 -29.46 9.58 0.16
N ASP A 114 -30.67 9.06 -0.06
CA ASP A 114 -31.71 8.97 0.98
C ASP A 114 -31.24 8.12 2.18
N LEU A 115 -30.47 7.06 1.91
CA LEU A 115 -29.87 6.22 2.96
C LEU A 115 -28.80 6.99 3.76
N MET A 116 -27.94 7.77 3.09
CA MET A 116 -26.92 8.59 3.76
C MET A 116 -27.56 9.69 4.63
N GLU A 117 -28.64 10.32 4.16
CA GLU A 117 -29.39 11.32 4.92
C GLU A 117 -30.06 10.72 6.16
N GLN A 118 -30.58 9.49 6.06
CA GLN A 118 -31.15 8.77 7.21
C GLN A 118 -30.10 8.39 8.27
N GLU A 119 -28.87 8.12 7.85
CA GLU A 119 -27.74 7.84 8.76
C GLU A 119 -27.09 9.12 9.35
N GLY A 120 -27.57 10.30 8.95
CA GLY A 120 -27.16 11.59 9.50
C GLY A 120 -25.81 12.12 8.99
N PHE A 121 -25.42 11.73 7.77
CA PHE A 121 -24.24 12.25 7.07
C PHE A 121 -24.50 13.56 6.32
#